data_AF-A0A2N1RS41-F1
#
_entry.id   AF-A0A2N1RS41-F1
#
_cell.length_a   1.000
_cell.length_b   1.000
_cell.length_c   1.000
_cell.angle_alpha   90.00
_cell.angle_beta   90.00
_cell.angle_gamma   90.00
#
_symmetry.space_group_name_H-M   'P 1'
#
loop_
_entity.id
_entity.type
_entity.pdbx_description
1 polymer ?
#
loop_
_entity_poly.entity_id
_entity_poly.type
_entity_poly.pdbx_seq_one_letter_code
_entity_poly.pdbx_strand_id
1 'polypeptide(L)'
;MLINFFAPFLFIWLFFLMAYSTIPNTKIPFKYSAIGAAFTGSIWVLFILLFIVYVKAFASGTFAIYGALASIPLFLLMIYASALIILYGAEVAFTMMHPETYSSLKNFFEDTKKVNMYFGLLILQSIYFKFESGKGNTQYSELMKKTGNNSIDLDYFLTLFSEQKLIRNDNEGEYMPTNTSSNVKLADIFDLINEAKIAIPPSQMRKNQGAGSIKDIFDKLNNQRNKVLSDMTLKDLVI
;
A
#
# COMPACT_ATOMS: atom_id res chain seq x y z
N MET A 1 -28.54 -36.68 -12.36
CA MET A 1 -29.13 -35.88 -11.27
C MET A 1 -28.17 -34.80 -10.75
N LEU A 2 -26.89 -35.10 -10.45
CA LEU A 2 -25.93 -34.08 -9.97
C LEU A 2 -25.66 -32.94 -10.96
N ILE A 3 -25.58 -33.22 -12.27
CA ILE A 3 -25.17 -32.23 -13.27
C ILE A 3 -26.10 -31.00 -13.31
N ASN A 4 -27.41 -31.19 -13.11
CA ASN A 4 -28.39 -30.10 -13.11
C ASN A 4 -28.27 -29.19 -11.88
N PHE A 5 -27.75 -29.72 -10.77
CA PHE A 5 -27.60 -28.94 -9.54
C PHE A 5 -26.34 -28.08 -9.56
N PHE A 6 -25.24 -28.61 -10.12
CA PHE A 6 -23.96 -27.89 -10.20
C PHE A 6 -23.82 -27.00 -11.44
N ALA A 7 -24.56 -27.27 -12.52
CA ALA A 7 -24.49 -26.47 -13.74
C ALA A 7 -24.74 -24.96 -13.51
N PRO A 8 -25.76 -24.52 -12.76
CA PRO A 8 -25.99 -23.09 -12.53
C PRO A 8 -24.84 -22.41 -11.80
N PHE A 9 -24.28 -23.07 -10.79
CA PHE A 9 -23.11 -22.57 -10.05
C PHE A 9 -21.89 -22.43 -10.95
N LEU A 10 -21.66 -23.41 -11.83
CA LEU A 10 -20.55 -23.39 -12.77
C LEU A 10 -20.68 -22.26 -13.79
N PHE A 11 -21.90 -21.99 -14.28
CA PHE A 11 -22.16 -20.86 -15.19
C PHE A 11 -21.95 -19.51 -14.52
N ILE A 12 -22.44 -19.34 -13.28
CA ILE A 12 -22.25 -18.11 -12.50
C ILE A 12 -20.77 -17.87 -12.22
N TRP A 13 -20.06 -18.92 -11.84
CA TRP A 13 -18.61 -18.86 -11.63
C TRP A 13 -17.87 -18.46 -12.91
N LEU A 14 -18.20 -19.10 -14.03
CA LEU A 14 -17.59 -18.81 -15.33
C LEU A 14 -17.89 -17.37 -15.79
N PHE A 15 -19.10 -16.87 -15.53
CA PHE A 15 -19.49 -15.49 -15.84
C PHE A 15 -18.62 -14.48 -15.08
N PHE A 16 -18.49 -14.63 -13.75
CA PHE A 16 -17.63 -13.74 -12.96
C PHE A 16 -16.15 -13.90 -13.28
N LEU A 17 -15.70 -15.11 -13.61
CA LEU A 17 -14.33 -15.36 -14.06
C LEU A 17 -14.03 -14.62 -15.35
N MET A 18 -14.94 -14.66 -16.32
CA MET A 18 -14.77 -13.92 -17.58
C MET A 18 -14.79 -12.42 -17.33
N ALA A 19 -15.74 -11.92 -16.53
CA ALA A 19 -15.82 -10.52 -16.15
C ALA A 19 -14.51 -10.03 -15.49
N TYR A 20 -13.96 -10.77 -14.54
CA TYR A 20 -12.71 -10.41 -13.85
C TYR A 20 -11.44 -10.66 -14.66
N SER A 21 -11.52 -11.36 -15.79
CA SER A 21 -10.39 -11.55 -16.68
C SER A 21 -10.37 -10.56 -17.84
N THR A 22 -11.53 -10.08 -18.31
CA THR A 22 -11.62 -9.28 -19.54
C THR A 22 -11.93 -7.80 -19.30
N ILE A 23 -12.62 -7.46 -18.22
CA ILE A 23 -13.02 -6.09 -17.91
C ILE A 23 -11.87 -5.25 -17.32
N PRO A 24 -10.97 -5.79 -16.46
CA PRO A 24 -9.91 -4.97 -15.89
C PRO A 24 -8.90 -4.51 -16.96
N ASN A 25 -8.42 -3.27 -16.82
CA ASN A 25 -7.32 -2.75 -17.65
C ASN A 25 -5.93 -3.27 -17.20
N THR A 26 -5.90 -4.16 -16.21
CA THR A 26 -4.69 -4.77 -15.65
C THR A 26 -4.65 -6.27 -15.95
N LYS A 27 -3.46 -6.81 -16.25
CA LYS A 27 -3.29 -8.23 -16.56
C LYS A 27 -3.30 -9.06 -15.28
N ILE A 28 -4.47 -9.57 -14.89
CA ILE A 28 -4.61 -10.46 -13.73
C ILE A 28 -4.34 -11.92 -14.16
N PRO A 29 -3.45 -12.67 -13.50
CA PRO A 29 -3.25 -14.08 -13.77
C PRO A 29 -4.51 -14.89 -13.50
N PHE A 30 -4.85 -15.82 -14.40
CA PHE A 30 -6.09 -16.62 -14.37
C PHE A 30 -6.38 -17.31 -13.02
N LYS A 31 -5.33 -17.74 -12.30
CA LYS A 31 -5.44 -18.35 -10.97
C LYS A 31 -6.13 -17.43 -9.94
N TYR A 32 -5.83 -16.13 -9.96
CA TYR A 32 -6.37 -15.18 -8.98
C TYR A 32 -7.78 -14.73 -9.36
N SER A 33 -8.04 -14.51 -10.65
CA SER A 33 -9.40 -14.25 -11.16
C SER A 33 -10.36 -15.40 -10.84
N ALA A 34 -9.90 -16.64 -10.90
CA ALA A 34 -10.68 -17.83 -10.53
C ALA A 34 -11.12 -17.85 -9.05
N ILE A 35 -10.22 -17.43 -8.15
CA ILE A 35 -10.50 -17.36 -6.71
C ILE A 35 -11.50 -16.23 -6.42
N GLY A 36 -11.27 -15.05 -6.99
CA GLY A 36 -12.21 -13.93 -6.86
C GLY A 36 -13.60 -14.26 -7.41
N ALA A 37 -13.66 -14.94 -8.57
CA ALA A 37 -14.91 -15.39 -9.17
C ALA A 37 -15.63 -16.45 -8.31
N ALA A 38 -14.90 -17.37 -7.68
CA ALA A 38 -15.48 -18.36 -6.76
C ALA A 38 -16.12 -17.67 -5.56
N PHE A 39 -15.37 -16.77 -4.91
CA PHE A 39 -15.84 -15.99 -3.77
C PHE A 39 -17.10 -15.17 -4.12
N THR A 40 -17.04 -14.43 -5.22
CA THR A 40 -18.14 -13.57 -5.70
C THR A 40 -19.37 -14.39 -6.05
N GLY A 41 -19.19 -15.50 -6.78
CA GLY A 41 -20.28 -16.39 -7.15
C GLY A 41 -20.99 -16.96 -5.92
N SER A 42 -20.25 -17.40 -4.91
CA SER A 42 -20.82 -17.89 -3.66
C SER A 42 -21.63 -16.83 -2.92
N ILE A 43 -21.08 -15.62 -2.78
CA ILE A 43 -21.76 -14.50 -2.10
C ILE A 43 -22.97 -14.01 -2.88
N TRP A 44 -22.90 -13.95 -4.20
CA TRP A 44 -24.01 -13.53 -5.05
C TRP A 44 -25.18 -14.51 -4.97
N VAL A 45 -24.91 -15.82 -4.95
CA VAL A 45 -25.95 -16.84 -4.72
C VAL A 45 -26.56 -16.72 -3.33
N LEU A 46 -25.74 -16.48 -2.30
CA LEU A 46 -26.27 -16.26 -0.95
C LEU A 46 -27.15 -14.99 -0.89
N PHE A 47 -26.71 -13.92 -1.54
CA PHE A 47 -27.46 -12.67 -1.65
C PHE A 47 -28.80 -12.86 -2.34
N ILE A 48 -28.86 -13.55 -3.48
CA ILE A 48 -30.14 -13.74 -4.20
C ILE A 48 -31.12 -14.59 -3.39
N LEU A 49 -30.63 -15.60 -2.64
CA LEU A 49 -31.46 -16.41 -1.75
C LEU A 49 -32.06 -15.55 -0.62
N LEU A 50 -31.24 -14.73 0.04
CA LEU A 50 -31.70 -13.80 1.07
C LEU A 50 -32.66 -12.75 0.50
N PHE A 51 -32.36 -12.23 -0.69
CA PHE A 51 -33.19 -11.24 -1.37
C PHE A 51 -34.57 -11.81 -1.72
N ILE A 52 -34.67 -13.06 -2.17
CA ILE A 52 -35.95 -13.73 -2.42
C ILE A 52 -36.77 -13.84 -1.13
N VAL A 53 -36.15 -14.22 -0.01
CA VAL A 53 -36.83 -14.31 1.29
C VAL A 53 -37.30 -12.91 1.73
N TYR A 54 -36.44 -11.91 1.62
CA TYR A 54 -36.76 -10.52 1.95
C TYR A 54 -37.92 -9.99 1.11
N VAL A 55 -37.89 -10.18 -0.22
CA VAL A 55 -38.96 -9.74 -1.12
C VAL A 55 -40.26 -10.46 -0.81
N LYS A 56 -40.27 -11.76 -0.49
CA LYS A 56 -41.50 -12.48 -0.08
C LYS A 56 -42.10 -11.90 1.19
N ALA A 57 -41.28 -11.62 2.20
CA ALA A 57 -41.74 -10.99 3.44
C ALA A 57 -42.29 -9.58 3.18
N PHE A 58 -41.55 -8.77 2.42
CA PHE A 58 -41.96 -7.40 2.07
C PHE A 58 -43.20 -7.36 1.18
N ALA A 59 -43.36 -8.37 0.30
CA ALA A 59 -44.50 -8.50 -0.59
C ALA A 59 -45.81 -8.81 0.18
N SER A 60 -45.72 -9.50 1.31
CA SER A 60 -46.89 -9.86 2.12
C SER A 60 -47.54 -8.67 2.86
N GLY A 61 -46.81 -7.57 3.05
CA GLY A 61 -47.32 -6.36 3.71
C GLY A 61 -47.39 -5.16 2.75
N THR A 62 -46.25 -4.54 2.48
CA THR A 62 -46.14 -3.23 1.82
C THR A 62 -46.61 -3.22 0.36
N PHE A 63 -46.45 -4.33 -0.37
CA PHE A 63 -46.92 -4.45 -1.77
C PHE A 63 -48.44 -4.34 -1.90
N ALA A 64 -49.20 -4.73 -0.87
CA ALA A 64 -50.66 -4.65 -0.88
C ALA A 64 -51.17 -3.20 -0.87
N ILE A 65 -50.35 -2.24 -0.41
CA ILE A 65 -50.71 -0.83 -0.26
C ILE A 65 -50.14 0.02 -1.40
N TYR A 66 -48.89 -0.25 -1.84
CA TYR A 66 -48.16 0.58 -2.82
C TYR A 66 -47.97 -0.07 -4.20
N GLY A 67 -48.37 -1.33 -4.37
CA GLY A 67 -48.37 -2.04 -5.66
C GLY A 67 -47.03 -1.97 -6.41
N ALA A 68 -47.08 -1.66 -7.70
CA ALA A 68 -45.91 -1.63 -8.58
C ALA A 68 -44.84 -0.58 -8.18
N LEU A 69 -45.20 0.47 -7.43
CA LEU A 69 -44.24 1.51 -7.03
C LEU A 69 -43.18 0.97 -6.08
N ALA A 70 -43.51 -0.05 -5.27
CA ALA A 70 -42.58 -0.71 -4.37
C ALA A 70 -41.51 -1.55 -5.10
N SER A 71 -41.73 -1.89 -6.37
CA SER A 71 -40.76 -2.66 -7.17
C SER A 71 -39.52 -1.85 -7.55
N ILE A 72 -39.65 -0.52 -7.70
CA ILE A 72 -38.55 0.36 -8.13
C ILE A 72 -37.43 0.39 -7.06
N PRO A 73 -37.69 0.70 -5.77
CA PRO A 73 -36.64 0.67 -4.76
C PRO A 73 -36.03 -0.71 -4.55
N LEU A 74 -36.83 -1.78 -4.64
CA LEU A 74 -36.35 -3.15 -4.52
C LEU A 74 -35.39 -3.51 -5.66
N PHE A 75 -35.72 -3.11 -6.88
CA PHE A 75 -34.86 -3.32 -8.05
C PHE A 75 -33.55 -2.54 -7.93
N LEU A 76 -33.62 -1.27 -7.50
CA LEU A 76 -32.42 -0.46 -7.25
C LEU A 76 -31.54 -1.07 -6.16
N LEU A 77 -32.13 -1.55 -5.07
CA LEU A 77 -31.41 -2.24 -4.00
C LEU A 77 -30.70 -3.49 -4.51
N MET A 78 -31.38 -4.29 -5.35
CA MET A 78 -30.82 -5.49 -5.95
C MET A 78 -29.60 -5.18 -6.83
N ILE A 79 -29.70 -4.17 -7.69
CA ILE A 79 -28.59 -3.72 -8.53
C ILE A 79 -27.44 -3.20 -7.67
N TYR A 80 -27.74 -2.32 -6.71
CA TYR A 80 -26.74 -1.71 -5.84
C TYR A 80 -25.94 -2.78 -5.08
N ALA A 81 -26.62 -3.71 -4.42
CA ALA A 81 -25.98 -4.80 -3.72
C ALA A 81 -25.19 -5.72 -4.66
N SER A 82 -25.72 -6.02 -5.85
CA SER A 82 -24.99 -6.80 -6.85
C SER A 82 -23.71 -6.10 -7.30
N ALA A 83 -23.75 -4.79 -7.53
CA ALA A 83 -22.59 -4.00 -7.91
C ALA A 83 -21.52 -4.01 -6.80
N LEU A 84 -21.93 -3.86 -5.54
CA LEU A 84 -21.01 -3.95 -4.40
C LEU A 84 -20.34 -5.33 -4.30
N ILE A 85 -21.12 -6.41 -4.44
CA ILE A 85 -20.60 -7.78 -4.43
C ILE A 85 -19.56 -7.98 -5.54
N ILE A 86 -19.86 -7.49 -6.74
CA ILE A 86 -18.95 -7.57 -7.89
C ILE A 86 -17.67 -6.76 -7.64
N LEU A 87 -17.78 -5.56 -7.09
CA LEU A 87 -16.61 -4.71 -6.79
C LEU A 87 -15.73 -5.35 -5.72
N TYR A 88 -16.35 -5.86 -4.65
CA TYR A 88 -15.65 -6.50 -3.55
C TYR A 88 -14.95 -7.79 -3.99
N GLY A 89 -15.58 -8.56 -4.86
CA GLY A 89 -14.96 -9.72 -5.48
C GLY A 89 -13.75 -9.41 -6.34
N ALA A 90 -13.77 -8.29 -7.06
CA ALA A 90 -12.64 -7.81 -7.83
C ALA A 90 -11.50 -7.33 -6.91
N GLU A 91 -11.82 -6.67 -5.80
CA GLU A 91 -10.85 -6.30 -4.76
C GLU A 91 -10.18 -7.54 -4.14
N VAL A 92 -10.95 -8.60 -3.86
CA VAL A 92 -10.40 -9.88 -3.39
C VAL A 92 -9.46 -10.51 -4.43
N ALA A 93 -9.82 -10.50 -5.71
CA ALA A 93 -8.94 -11.00 -6.77
C ALA A 93 -7.63 -10.21 -6.85
N PHE A 94 -7.72 -8.88 -6.74
CA PHE A 94 -6.57 -7.97 -6.79
C PHE A 94 -5.65 -8.10 -5.57
N THR A 95 -6.22 -8.14 -4.37
CA THR A 95 -5.46 -8.32 -3.11
C THR A 95 -4.73 -9.65 -3.06
N MET A 96 -5.33 -10.72 -3.58
CA MET A 96 -4.67 -12.03 -3.68
C MET A 96 -3.50 -12.00 -4.68
N MET A 97 -3.57 -11.16 -5.71
CA MET A 97 -2.49 -10.95 -6.69
C MET A 97 -1.36 -10.08 -6.13
N HIS A 98 -1.69 -9.07 -5.32
CA HIS A 98 -0.75 -8.11 -4.73
C HIS A 98 -0.85 -8.10 -3.19
N PRO A 99 -0.41 -9.18 -2.50
CA PRO A 99 -0.47 -9.27 -1.04
C PRO A 99 0.35 -8.17 -0.33
N GLU A 100 1.31 -7.57 -1.04
CA GLU A 100 2.16 -6.49 -0.55
C GLU A 100 1.42 -5.15 -0.41
N THR A 101 0.42 -4.89 -1.25
CA THR A 101 -0.35 -3.63 -1.22
C THR A 101 -1.24 -3.51 0.03
N TYR A 102 -1.70 -4.63 0.61
CA TYR A 102 -2.54 -4.61 1.81
C TYR A 102 -1.73 -4.47 3.12
N SER A 103 -0.44 -4.86 3.11
CA SER A 103 0.46 -4.59 4.24
C SER A 103 0.73 -3.09 4.43
N SER A 104 0.53 -2.27 3.39
CA SER A 104 0.66 -0.82 3.46
C SER A 104 -0.50 -0.15 4.22
N LEU A 105 -1.72 -0.72 4.21
CA LEU A 105 -2.88 -0.15 4.93
C LEU A 105 -2.83 -0.42 6.44
N LYS A 106 -2.38 -1.60 6.87
CA LYS A 106 -2.23 -1.93 8.30
C LYS A 106 -1.20 -1.01 8.98
N ASN A 107 -0.19 -0.60 8.23
CA ASN A 107 0.90 0.23 8.74
C ASN A 107 0.63 1.74 8.69
N PHE A 108 -0.44 2.19 8.02
CA PHE A 108 -0.89 3.59 8.10
C PHE A 108 -1.46 3.95 9.49
N PHE A 109 -1.82 2.93 10.28
CA PHE A 109 -2.31 3.07 11.65
C PHE A 109 -1.26 2.74 12.73
N GLU A 110 -0.03 2.35 12.37
CA GLU A 110 1.06 2.08 13.32
C GLU A 110 2.03 3.27 13.38
N ASP A 111 1.66 4.26 14.22
CA ASP A 111 2.33 5.55 14.50
C ASP A 111 3.76 5.45 15.11
N THR A 112 4.43 4.29 15.06
CA THR A 112 5.79 4.11 15.61
C THR A 112 6.60 3.06 14.83
N LYS A 113 6.68 3.19 13.51
CA LYS A 113 7.61 2.36 12.74
C LYS A 113 9.06 2.68 13.13
N LYS A 114 9.76 1.68 13.67
CA LYS A 114 11.22 1.65 13.75
C LYS A 114 11.78 1.46 12.34
N VAL A 115 11.74 2.48 11.51
CA VAL A 115 12.31 2.43 10.16
C VAL A 115 13.83 2.30 10.31
N ASN A 116 14.41 1.28 9.68
CA ASN A 116 15.86 1.06 9.78
C ASN A 116 16.60 1.99 8.80
N MET A 117 17.43 2.86 9.35
CA MET A 117 18.27 3.81 8.60
C MET A 117 19.12 3.14 7.51
N TYR A 118 19.53 1.89 7.73
CA TYR A 118 20.24 1.10 6.72
C TYR A 118 19.46 1.00 5.40
N PHE A 119 18.14 0.79 5.44
CA PHE A 119 17.34 0.67 4.21
C PHE A 119 17.25 2.00 3.46
N GLY A 120 17.07 3.12 4.16
CA GLY A 120 17.02 4.44 3.52
C GLY A 120 18.33 4.80 2.80
N LEU A 121 19.46 4.51 3.43
CA LEU A 121 20.79 4.70 2.83
C LEU A 121 21.01 3.75 1.64
N LEU A 122 20.63 2.48 1.77
CA LEU A 122 20.76 1.47 0.70
C LEU A 122 19.96 1.85 -0.55
N ILE A 123 18.74 2.37 -0.36
CA ILE A 123 17.88 2.83 -1.46
C ILE A 123 18.56 3.99 -2.20
N LEU A 124 18.97 5.03 -1.48
CA LEU A 124 19.67 6.17 -2.09
C LEU A 124 20.97 5.74 -2.79
N GLN A 125 21.79 4.95 -2.12
CA GLN A 125 23.03 4.41 -2.69
C GLN A 125 22.76 3.67 -4.00
N SER A 126 21.74 2.79 -4.03
CA SER A 126 21.45 2.00 -5.22
C SER A 126 20.97 2.85 -6.40
N ILE A 127 20.15 3.87 -6.14
CA ILE A 127 19.64 4.80 -7.15
C ILE A 127 20.80 5.63 -7.72
N TYR A 128 21.59 6.24 -6.86
CA TYR A 128 22.71 7.09 -7.25
C TYR A 128 23.82 6.30 -7.94
N PHE A 129 24.17 5.12 -7.44
CA PHE A 129 25.19 4.26 -8.03
C PHE A 129 24.84 3.83 -9.45
N LYS A 130 23.60 3.39 -9.69
CA LYS A 130 23.19 2.94 -11.02
C LYS A 130 23.18 4.08 -12.02
N PHE A 131 22.74 5.26 -11.59
CA PHE A 131 22.71 6.47 -12.40
C PHE A 131 24.12 6.98 -12.74
N GLU A 132 25.01 7.11 -11.75
CA GLU A 132 26.39 7.59 -11.94
C GLU A 132 27.26 6.57 -12.71
N SER A 133 26.96 5.28 -12.61
CA SER A 133 27.60 4.23 -13.42
C SER A 133 27.14 4.21 -14.88
N GLY A 134 26.21 5.09 -15.29
CA GLY A 134 25.67 5.12 -16.65
C GLY A 134 24.80 3.91 -17.02
N LYS A 135 24.33 3.13 -16.04
CA LYS A 135 23.52 1.91 -16.24
C LYS A 135 22.01 2.18 -16.30
N GLY A 136 21.61 3.45 -16.38
CA GLY A 136 20.22 3.88 -16.47
C GLY A 136 19.54 4.03 -15.10
N ASN A 137 18.21 4.16 -15.14
CA ASN A 137 17.40 4.40 -13.95
C ASN A 137 17.18 3.12 -13.13
N THR A 138 16.85 3.29 -11.85
CA THR A 138 16.61 2.14 -10.98
C THR A 138 15.12 1.82 -10.94
N GLN A 139 14.78 0.56 -11.26
CA GLN A 139 13.39 0.13 -11.28
C GLN A 139 12.94 -0.31 -9.89
N TYR A 140 11.66 -0.10 -9.55
CA TYR A 140 11.08 -0.52 -8.28
C TYR A 140 11.36 -2.00 -7.95
N SER A 141 11.23 -2.88 -8.95
CA SER A 141 11.46 -4.33 -8.82
C SER A 141 12.89 -4.68 -8.41
N GLU A 142 13.87 -3.85 -8.79
CA GLU A 142 15.28 -4.04 -8.46
C GLU A 142 15.57 -3.59 -7.02
N LEU A 143 14.97 -2.47 -6.60
CA LEU A 143 15.03 -2.01 -5.22
C LEU A 143 14.43 -3.04 -4.26
N MET A 144 13.27 -3.60 -4.62
CA MET A 144 12.61 -4.68 -3.87
C MET A 144 13.54 -5.87 -3.61
N LYS A 145 14.26 -6.33 -4.63
CA LYS A 145 15.21 -7.44 -4.48
C LYS A 145 16.36 -7.10 -3.53
N LYS A 146 16.85 -5.86 -3.56
CA LYS A 146 17.94 -5.40 -2.70
C LYS A 146 17.51 -5.13 -1.25
N THR A 147 16.27 -4.70 -1.04
CA THR A 147 15.71 -4.46 0.31
C THR A 147 15.14 -5.71 0.97
N GLY A 148 15.33 -6.90 0.38
CA GLY A 148 14.84 -8.17 0.93
C GLY A 148 13.31 -8.33 0.81
N ASN A 149 12.71 -7.73 -0.22
CA ASN A 149 11.26 -7.66 -0.46
C ASN A 149 10.49 -6.93 0.65
N ASN A 150 11.12 -5.97 1.33
CA ASN A 150 10.43 -5.07 2.24
C ASN A 150 9.90 -3.86 1.46
N SER A 151 8.74 -4.04 0.81
CA SER A 151 8.03 -2.99 0.06
C SER A 151 7.62 -1.81 0.93
N ILE A 152 7.38 -2.08 2.21
CA ILE A 152 6.85 -1.11 3.16
C ILE A 152 7.87 -0.01 3.47
N ASP A 153 9.10 -0.40 3.82
CA ASP A 153 10.17 0.57 4.08
C ASP A 153 10.59 1.24 2.76
N LEU A 154 10.56 0.50 1.65
CA LEU A 154 10.88 1.01 0.33
C LEU A 154 9.93 2.14 -0.10
N ASP A 155 8.61 1.92 -0.02
CA ASP A 155 7.60 2.91 -0.39
C ASP A 155 7.72 4.16 0.48
N TYR A 156 7.88 3.99 1.79
CA TYR A 156 8.07 5.09 2.73
C TYR A 156 9.27 5.97 2.33
N PHE A 157 10.44 5.35 2.09
CA PHE A 157 11.63 6.07 1.70
C PHE A 157 11.53 6.71 0.33
N LEU A 158 10.91 6.05 -0.65
CA LEU A 158 10.71 6.61 -1.99
C LEU A 158 9.80 7.83 -1.96
N THR A 159 8.73 7.81 -1.16
CA THR A 159 7.88 8.98 -0.94
C THR A 159 8.66 10.09 -0.24
N LEU A 160 9.33 9.80 0.88
CA LEU A 160 10.11 10.77 1.66
C LEU A 160 11.19 11.46 0.81
N PHE A 161 11.95 10.70 0.02
CA PHE A 161 13.01 11.23 -0.83
C PHE A 161 12.47 11.99 -2.05
N SER A 162 11.28 11.61 -2.54
CA SER A 162 10.60 12.35 -3.63
C SER A 162 10.10 13.71 -3.15
N GLU A 163 9.50 13.77 -1.95
CA GLU A 163 9.04 15.03 -1.34
C GLU A 163 10.20 16.01 -1.10
N GLN A 164 11.35 15.51 -0.66
CA GLN A 164 12.56 16.31 -0.44
C GLN A 164 13.36 16.59 -1.73
N LYS A 165 12.83 16.20 -2.90
CA LYS A 165 13.47 16.40 -4.22
C LYS A 165 14.88 15.80 -4.31
N LEU A 166 15.13 14.71 -3.58
CA LEU A 166 16.36 13.93 -3.71
C LEU A 166 16.26 12.98 -4.91
N ILE A 167 15.09 12.40 -5.13
CA ILE A 167 14.80 11.50 -6.24
C ILE A 167 13.55 11.96 -6.99
N ARG A 168 13.45 11.54 -8.26
CA ARG A 168 12.28 11.72 -9.09
C ARG A 168 11.85 10.38 -9.67
N ASN A 169 10.54 10.17 -9.75
CA ASN A 169 9.94 9.03 -10.42
C ASN A 169 9.49 9.41 -11.84
N ASP A 170 9.68 8.50 -12.79
CA ASP A 170 9.04 8.56 -14.10
C ASP A 170 7.75 7.70 -14.11
N ASN A 171 6.81 8.03 -14.99
CA ASN A 171 5.48 7.40 -15.12
C ASN A 171 5.55 5.86 -15.30
N GLU A 172 6.71 5.31 -15.66
CA GLU A 172 6.96 3.88 -15.84
C GLU A 172 7.50 3.17 -14.57
N GLY A 173 7.55 3.82 -13.41
CA GLY A 173 8.00 3.21 -12.16
C GLY A 173 9.53 3.13 -12.01
N GLU A 174 10.24 4.01 -12.73
CA GLU A 174 11.69 4.18 -12.65
C GLU A 174 12.07 5.37 -11.76
N TYR A 175 13.15 5.24 -11.01
CA TYR A 175 13.66 6.27 -10.10
C TYR A 175 15.04 6.78 -10.54
N MET A 176 15.18 8.10 -10.54
CA MET A 176 16.42 8.80 -10.87
C MET A 176 16.75 9.87 -9.82
N PRO A 177 18.03 10.14 -9.56
CA PRO A 177 18.44 11.22 -8.66
C PRO A 177 18.14 12.59 -9.27
N THR A 178 17.80 13.56 -8.43
CA THR A 178 17.55 14.96 -8.88
C THR A 178 18.80 15.82 -8.85
N ASN A 179 19.83 15.40 -8.09
CA ASN A 179 21.11 16.09 -7.95
C ASN A 179 22.25 15.06 -7.93
N THR A 180 23.50 15.50 -8.12
CA THR A 180 24.70 14.64 -8.06
C THR A 180 24.99 14.18 -6.63
N SER A 181 25.54 12.97 -6.46
CA SER A 181 25.88 12.39 -5.13
C SER A 181 26.77 13.30 -4.28
N SER A 182 27.64 14.08 -4.94
CA SER A 182 28.57 15.02 -4.30
C SER A 182 27.88 16.20 -3.58
N ASN A 183 26.66 16.56 -3.99
CA ASN A 183 25.92 17.68 -3.40
C ASN A 183 25.00 17.25 -2.26
N VAL A 184 24.83 15.95 -2.04
CA VAL A 184 23.95 15.41 -1.00
C VAL A 184 24.79 15.07 0.22
N LYS A 185 24.65 15.86 1.29
CA LYS A 185 25.36 15.61 2.55
C LYS A 185 24.70 14.47 3.31
N LEU A 186 25.51 13.60 3.90
CA LEU A 186 24.98 12.52 4.73
C LEU A 186 24.31 13.04 6.01
N ALA A 187 24.78 14.15 6.57
CA ALA A 187 24.14 14.80 7.71
C ALA A 187 22.65 15.12 7.45
N ASP A 188 22.34 15.66 6.27
CA ASP A 188 20.97 16.04 5.89
C ASP A 188 20.08 14.80 5.71
N ILE A 189 20.62 13.72 5.13
CA ILE A 189 19.90 12.43 5.01
C ILE A 189 19.64 11.83 6.40
N PHE A 190 20.61 11.90 7.30
CA PHE A 190 20.46 11.36 8.65
C PHE A 190 19.40 12.11 9.46
N ASP A 191 19.36 13.44 9.36
CA ASP A 191 18.33 14.26 9.99
C ASP A 191 16.96 14.07 9.32
N LEU A 192 16.91 13.76 8.02
CA LEU A 192 15.68 13.47 7.29
C LEU A 192 15.07 12.11 7.66
N ILE A 193 15.90 11.06 7.74
CA ILE A 193 15.44 9.69 8.03
C ILE A 193 15.09 9.53 9.51
N ASN A 194 15.79 10.23 10.39
CA ASN A 194 15.62 10.09 11.83
C ASN A 194 14.60 11.11 12.37
N GLU A 195 13.32 10.73 12.47
CA GLU A 195 12.28 11.54 13.14
C GLU A 195 12.60 11.85 14.60
N ALA A 196 13.43 11.01 15.25
CA ALA A 196 13.94 11.29 16.58
C ALA A 196 14.97 12.42 16.50
N LYS A 197 14.46 13.67 16.40
CA LYS A 197 15.20 14.84 16.88
C LYS A 197 15.66 14.48 18.27
N ILE A 198 16.97 14.26 18.44
CA ILE A 198 17.62 14.02 19.73
C ILE A 198 17.56 15.36 20.47
N ALA A 199 16.36 15.74 20.89
CA ALA A 199 15.99 17.01 21.45
C ALA A 199 14.97 16.75 22.55
N ILE A 200 15.25 17.28 23.74
CA ILE A 200 14.34 17.15 24.88
C ILE A 200 13.12 18.05 24.60
N PRO A 201 11.88 17.52 24.62
CA PRO A 201 10.69 18.35 24.50
C PRO A 201 10.70 19.47 25.55
N PRO A 202 10.47 20.74 25.18
CA PRO A 202 10.55 21.87 26.10
C PRO A 202 9.68 21.70 27.36
N SER A 203 8.58 20.94 27.24
CA SER A 203 7.64 20.62 28.33
C SER A 203 8.23 19.73 29.43
N GLN A 204 9.28 18.96 29.16
CA GLN A 204 9.86 18.00 30.11
C GLN A 204 11.11 18.51 30.84
N MET A 205 11.75 19.59 30.36
CA MET A 205 12.97 20.16 30.97
C MET A 205 12.77 20.68 32.41
N ARG A 206 11.58 21.20 32.76
CA ARG A 206 11.33 21.81 34.08
C ARG A 206 10.97 20.81 35.20
N LYS A 207 10.64 19.56 34.87
CA LYS A 207 9.99 18.63 35.82
C LYS A 207 10.91 17.58 36.46
N ASN A 208 12.09 17.31 35.91
CA ASN A 208 12.93 16.18 36.33
C ASN A 208 14.37 16.61 36.69
N GLN A 209 14.85 16.20 37.88
CA GLN A 209 16.21 16.45 38.39
C GLN A 209 17.34 15.80 37.57
N GLY A 210 17.03 14.96 36.57
CA GLY A 210 18.00 14.33 35.65
C GLY A 210 18.04 14.90 34.22
N ALA A 211 17.25 15.94 33.93
CA ALA A 211 17.16 16.50 32.58
C ALA A 211 18.49 17.10 32.08
N GLY A 212 19.34 17.60 32.97
CA GLY A 212 20.66 18.15 32.63
C GLY A 212 21.63 17.09 32.11
N SER A 213 21.78 15.97 32.83
CA SER A 213 22.69 14.89 32.41
C SER A 213 22.24 14.21 31.11
N ILE A 214 20.92 14.09 30.88
CA ILE A 214 20.37 13.57 29.62
C ILE A 214 20.64 14.55 28.48
N LYS A 215 20.49 15.86 28.72
CA LYS A 215 20.84 16.90 27.75
C LYS A 215 22.31 16.84 27.36
N ASP A 216 23.21 16.71 28.33
CA ASP A 216 24.65 16.63 28.06
C ASP A 216 25.02 15.40 27.20
N ILE A 217 24.34 14.27 27.42
CA ILE A 217 24.52 13.06 26.58
C ILE A 217 24.02 13.31 25.17
N PHE A 218 22.85 13.94 25.01
CA PHE A 218 22.26 14.27 23.72
C PHE A 218 23.13 15.27 22.94
N ASP A 219 23.64 16.29 23.62
CA ASP A 219 24.54 17.29 23.04
C ASP A 219 25.87 16.64 22.62
N LYS A 220 26.43 15.73 23.43
CA LYS A 220 27.62 14.95 23.06
C LYS A 220 27.38 14.06 21.83
N LEU A 221 26.25 13.36 21.77
CA LEU A 221 25.87 12.52 20.64
C LEU A 221 25.74 13.35 19.35
N ASN A 222 25.00 14.46 19.40
CA ASN A 222 24.82 15.35 18.26
C ASN A 222 26.15 15.95 17.80
N ASN A 223 27.02 16.38 18.73
CA ASN A 223 28.32 16.93 18.39
C ASN A 223 29.26 15.90 17.73
N GLN A 224 29.31 14.66 18.24
CA GLN A 224 30.13 13.61 17.62
C GLN A 224 29.56 13.19 16.26
N ARG A 225 28.24 13.03 16.16
CA ARG A 225 27.55 12.73 14.90
C ARG A 225 27.87 13.78 13.84
N ASN A 226 27.70 15.06 14.16
CA ASN A 226 27.96 16.15 13.23
C ASN A 226 29.43 16.21 12.81
N LYS A 227 30.36 15.86 13.71
CA LYS A 227 31.81 15.80 13.40
C LYS A 227 32.16 14.67 12.42
N VAL A 228 31.45 13.54 12.47
CA VAL A 228 31.68 12.42 11.54
C VAL A 228 31.00 12.68 10.19
N LEU A 229 29.80 13.25 10.20
CA LEU A 229 28.98 13.43 9.00
C LEU A 229 29.24 14.75 8.25
N SER A 230 29.95 15.73 8.83
CA SER A 230 30.15 17.05 8.21
C SER A 230 30.89 17.00 6.88
N ASP A 231 31.82 16.06 6.77
CA ASP A 231 32.75 15.95 5.65
C ASP A 231 32.35 14.85 4.67
N MET A 232 31.29 14.08 5.00
CA MET A 232 30.83 12.94 4.21
C MET A 232 29.63 13.31 3.32
N THR A 233 29.69 12.84 2.08
CA THR A 233 28.62 13.00 1.08
C THR A 233 28.12 11.65 0.63
N LEU A 234 26.97 11.62 -0.05
CA LEU A 234 26.44 10.37 -0.61
C LEU A 234 27.44 9.73 -1.60
N LYS A 235 28.33 10.52 -2.20
CA LYS A 235 29.43 10.02 -3.04
C LYS A 235 30.32 9.00 -2.33
N ASP A 236 30.58 9.19 -1.04
CA ASP A 236 31.44 8.29 -0.25
C ASP A 236 30.80 6.91 -0.02
N LEU A 237 29.49 6.80 -0.22
CA LEU A 237 28.75 5.53 -0.21
C LEU A 237 28.58 4.92 -1.60
N VAL A 238 28.74 5.70 -2.67
CA VAL A 238 28.45 5.32 -4.07
C VAL A 238 29.70 4.72 -4.76
N ILE A 239 30.68 4.24 -3.99
CA ILE A 239 31.94 3.64 -4.48
C ILE A 239 31.72 2.21 -4.99
#